data_AF-A0A4D6FHQ2-F1
#
_entry.id   AF-A0A4D6FHQ2-F1
#
_cell.length_a   1.000
_cell.length_b   1.000
_cell.length_c   1.000
_cell.angle_alpha   90.00
_cell.angle_beta   90.00
_cell.angle_gamma   90.00
#
_symmetry.space_group_name_H-M   'P 1'
#
loop_
_entity.id
_entity.type
_entity.pdbx_description
1 polymer ?
#
loop_
_entity_poly.entity_id
_entity_poly.type
_entity_poly.pdbx_seq_one_letter_code
_entity_poly.pdbx_strand_id
1 'polypeptide(L)'
;MAKGERKGTITYALHFSTRRYQWFKELYSLFYNNKINYIPYNLYDILTPVALAHWIKGDGAKRNKGLVLCTDSYFLSDVIKLSNVLRIKYYLNTTITGCINNRPRIYIVPESMPNLIKLVKTYVLESFWYKLQLKVYIYI
;
A
#
# COMPACT_ATOMS: atom_id res chain seq x y z
N MET A 1 -5.66 15.00 19.05
CA MET A 1 -4.53 14.03 19.08
C MET A 1 -4.76 13.12 20.28
N ALA A 2 -4.82 11.80 20.07
CA ALA A 2 -4.99 10.81 21.12
C ALA A 2 -3.62 10.38 21.67
N LYS A 3 -3.47 10.32 22.98
CA LYS A 3 -2.28 9.82 23.68
C LYS A 3 -2.51 8.37 24.10
N GLY A 4 -1.57 7.49 23.79
CA GLY A 4 -1.60 6.08 24.22
C GLY A 4 -0.26 5.67 24.83
N GLU A 5 -0.28 4.69 25.74
CA GLU A 5 0.94 4.14 26.34
C GLU A 5 1.00 2.63 26.10
N ARG A 6 2.14 2.14 25.61
CA ARG A 6 2.37 0.72 25.40
C ARG A 6 3.79 0.35 25.80
N LYS A 7 3.94 -0.58 26.75
CA LYS A 7 5.24 -1.01 27.30
C LYS A 7 6.12 0.18 27.73
N GLY A 8 5.53 1.18 28.41
CA GLY A 8 6.22 2.39 28.85
C GLY A 8 6.54 3.41 27.74
N THR A 9 6.19 3.13 26.48
CA THR A 9 6.36 4.08 25.38
C THR A 9 5.08 4.89 25.17
N ILE A 10 5.20 6.21 25.27
CA ILE A 10 4.11 7.14 24.95
C ILE A 10 4.04 7.32 23.44
N THR A 11 2.83 7.22 22.90
CA THR A 11 2.53 7.39 21.47
C THR A 11 1.42 8.41 21.29
N TYR A 12 1.47 9.12 20.17
CA TYR A 12 0.45 10.09 19.77
C TYR A 12 -0.14 9.68 18.44
N ALA A 13 -1.47 9.72 18.34
CA ALA A 13 -2.20 9.39 17.13
C ALA A 13 -3.17 10.52 16.77
N LEU A 14 -3.42 10.67 15.48
CA LEU A 14 -4.48 11.51 14.96
C LEU A 14 -5.49 10.62 14.24
N HIS A 15 -6.77 10.80 14.56
CA HIS A 15 -7.84 10.00 14.00
C HIS A 15 -8.93 10.91 13.46
N PHE A 16 -9.40 10.59 12.26
CA PHE A 16 -10.56 11.20 11.64
C PHE A 16 -11.45 10.10 11.08
N SER A 17 -12.75 10.34 11.10
CA SER A 17 -13.73 9.48 10.45
C SER A 17 -14.65 10.33 9.58
N THR A 18 -15.04 9.78 8.43
CA THR A 18 -16.07 10.37 7.60
C THR A 18 -17.44 10.03 8.18
N ARG A 19 -18.46 10.84 7.84
CA ARG A 19 -19.85 10.42 8.06
C ARG A 19 -20.16 9.21 7.17
N ARG A 20 -21.13 8.40 7.60
CA ARG A 20 -21.60 7.25 6.81
C ARG A 20 -22.43 7.76 5.64
N TYR A 21 -22.07 7.36 4.42
CA TYR A 21 -22.79 7.72 3.20
C TYR A 21 -22.91 6.52 2.27
N GLN A 22 -23.99 6.49 1.48
CA GLN A 22 -24.33 5.37 0.61
C GLN A 22 -23.27 5.11 -0.47
N TRP A 23 -22.62 6.14 -1.01
CA TRP A 23 -21.58 5.97 -2.02
C TRP A 23 -20.35 5.18 -1.53
N PHE A 24 -20.08 5.18 -0.21
CA PHE A 24 -19.02 4.33 0.35
C PHE A 24 -19.41 2.85 0.40
N LYS A 25 -20.71 2.52 0.26
CA LYS A 25 -21.19 1.14 0.22
C LYS A 25 -20.74 0.44 -1.07
N GLU A 26 -20.71 1.15 -2.19
CA GLU A 26 -20.19 0.62 -3.46
C GLU A 26 -18.72 0.24 -3.31
N LEU A 27 -17.89 1.16 -2.80
CA LEU A 27 -16.49 0.88 -2.50
C LEU A 27 -16.32 -0.27 -1.50
N TYR A 28 -17.14 -0.31 -0.45
CA TYR A 28 -17.12 -1.40 0.53
C TYR A 28 -17.41 -2.76 -0.12
N SER A 29 -18.45 -2.85 -0.96
CA SER A 29 -18.86 -4.10 -1.61
C SER A 29 -17.80 -4.66 -2.57
N LEU A 30 -16.92 -3.81 -3.12
CA LEU A 30 -15.82 -4.24 -3.97
C LEU A 30 -14.74 -5.00 -3.21
N PHE A 31 -14.50 -4.70 -1.93
CA PHE A 31 -13.38 -5.27 -1.16
C PHE A 31 -13.82 -6.14 0.01
N TYR A 32 -15.12 -6.16 0.34
CA TYR A 32 -15.67 -6.91 1.47
C TYR A 32 -16.83 -7.81 1.05
N ASN A 33 -16.74 -9.08 1.40
CA ASN A 33 -17.84 -10.03 1.32
C ASN A 33 -18.01 -10.68 2.69
N ASN A 34 -19.22 -10.62 3.28
CA ASN A 34 -19.48 -11.14 4.62
C ASN A 34 -18.48 -10.68 5.69
N LYS A 35 -18.07 -9.40 5.63
CA LYS A 35 -17.05 -8.77 6.51
C LYS A 35 -15.63 -9.35 6.37
N ILE A 36 -15.38 -10.19 5.37
CA ILE A 36 -14.08 -10.73 5.03
C ILE A 36 -13.51 -9.91 3.86
N ASN A 37 -12.26 -9.46 4.01
CA ASN A 37 -11.55 -8.73 2.95
C ASN A 37 -11.21 -9.71 1.81
N TYR A 38 -11.38 -9.28 0.57
CA TYR A 38 -10.90 -9.99 -0.60
C TYR A 38 -10.42 -9.01 -1.67
N ILE A 39 -9.69 -9.51 -2.66
CA ILE A 39 -9.26 -8.70 -3.80
C ILE A 39 -10.20 -8.92 -4.98
N PRO A 40 -10.87 -7.85 -5.48
CA PRO A 40 -11.84 -7.96 -6.55
C PRO A 40 -11.19 -8.34 -7.88
N TYR A 41 -11.98 -8.98 -8.75
CA TYR A 41 -11.52 -9.40 -10.08
C TYR A 41 -11.19 -8.22 -11.00
N ASN A 42 -11.93 -7.11 -10.88
CA ASN A 42 -11.70 -5.88 -11.65
C ASN A 42 -10.58 -4.99 -11.05
N LEU A 43 -9.74 -5.52 -10.16
CA LEU A 43 -8.61 -4.77 -9.59
C LEU A 43 -7.73 -4.15 -10.68
N TYR A 44 -7.55 -4.85 -11.81
CA TYR A 44 -6.79 -4.33 -12.95
C TYR A 44 -7.33 -2.96 -13.40
N ASP A 45 -8.64 -2.78 -13.47
CA ASP A 45 -9.25 -1.54 -13.96
C ASP A 45 -9.18 -0.42 -12.92
N ILE A 46 -9.46 -0.75 -11.65
CA ILE A 46 -9.61 0.25 -10.58
C ILE A 46 -8.30 0.67 -9.92
N LEU A 47 -7.23 -0.14 -10.00
CA LEU A 47 -5.94 0.20 -9.42
C LEU A 47 -5.22 1.24 -10.29
N THR A 48 -5.60 2.50 -10.18
CA THR A 48 -4.97 3.66 -10.86
C THR A 48 -3.62 4.03 -10.23
N PRO A 49 -2.79 4.89 -10.88
CA PRO A 49 -1.57 5.41 -10.26
C PRO A 49 -1.84 6.16 -8.95
N VAL A 50 -2.98 6.86 -8.86
CA VAL A 50 -3.43 7.54 -7.63
C VAL A 50 -3.74 6.52 -6.54
N ALA A 51 -4.48 5.45 -6.87
CA ALA A 51 -4.79 4.37 -5.92
C ALA A 51 -3.51 3.69 -5.41
N LEU A 52 -2.56 3.38 -6.30
CA LEU A 52 -1.26 2.82 -5.94
C LEU A 52 -0.45 3.77 -5.04
N ALA A 53 -0.47 5.08 -5.33
CA ALA A 53 0.17 6.09 -4.48
C ALA A 53 -0.44 6.12 -3.07
N HIS A 54 -1.76 6.06 -2.95
CA HIS A 54 -2.44 5.97 -1.66
C HIS A 54 -2.10 4.68 -0.91
N TRP A 55 -2.03 3.55 -1.62
CA TRP A 55 -1.63 2.29 -1.04
C TRP A 55 -0.19 2.34 -0.50
N ILE A 56 0.76 2.92 -1.24
CA ILE A 56 2.14 3.13 -0.78
C ILE A 56 2.20 4.05 0.45
N LYS A 57 1.41 5.14 0.45
CA LYS A 57 1.33 6.08 1.59
C LYS A 57 0.85 5.36 2.86
N GLY A 58 -0.19 4.51 2.75
CA GLY A 58 -0.69 3.71 3.86
C GLY A 58 0.28 2.58 4.27
N ASP A 59 0.39 1.57 3.42
CA ASP A 59 1.00 0.27 3.74
C ASP A 59 2.30 -0.03 3.00
N GLY A 60 2.84 0.95 2.28
CA GLY A 60 4.18 0.87 1.71
C GLY A 60 5.27 1.10 2.75
N ALA A 61 6.39 0.38 2.64
CA ALA A 61 7.59 0.61 3.43
C ALA A 61 8.85 0.44 2.58
N LYS A 62 9.87 1.26 2.85
CA LYS A 62 11.20 1.09 2.26
C LYS A 62 11.79 -0.24 2.75
N ARG A 63 12.31 -1.05 1.83
CA ARG A 63 13.04 -2.28 2.18
C ARG A 63 14.24 -2.44 1.26
N ASN A 64 15.45 -2.39 1.83
CA ASN A 64 16.69 -2.39 1.07
C ASN A 64 16.67 -1.29 -0.02
N LYS A 65 16.92 -1.68 -1.27
CA LYS A 65 16.83 -0.84 -2.47
C LYS A 65 15.46 -0.92 -3.16
N GLY A 66 14.49 -1.65 -2.60
CA GLY A 66 13.14 -1.80 -3.12
C GLY A 66 12.06 -1.23 -2.20
N LEU A 67 10.81 -1.63 -2.47
CA LEU A 67 9.64 -1.23 -1.69
C LEU A 67 8.82 -2.46 -1.34
N VAL A 68 8.38 -2.58 -0.09
CA VAL A 68 7.44 -3.62 0.32
C VAL A 68 6.04 -3.02 0.51
N LEU A 69 5.03 -3.72 0.03
CA LEU A 69 3.63 -3.48 0.37
C LEU A 69 3.22 -4.51 1.42
N CYS A 70 2.83 -4.04 2.60
CA CYS A 70 2.39 -4.88 3.70
C CYS A 70 0.97 -5.37 3.45
N THR A 71 0.84 -6.60 2.94
CA THR A 71 -0.44 -7.27 2.64
C THR A 71 -0.75 -8.39 3.63
N ASP A 72 -0.24 -8.28 4.85
CA ASP A 72 -0.31 -9.32 5.89
C ASP A 72 -1.76 -9.73 6.26
N SER A 73 -2.75 -8.91 5.94
CA SER A 73 -4.18 -9.14 6.20
C SER A 73 -4.90 -9.92 5.10
N TYR A 74 -4.23 -10.22 3.98
CA TYR A 74 -4.83 -10.94 2.84
C TYR A 74 -4.31 -12.38 2.75
N PHE A 75 -5.14 -13.24 2.16
CA PHE A 75 -4.71 -14.59 1.79
C PHE A 75 -3.64 -14.56 0.69
N LEU A 76 -2.79 -15.58 0.65
CA LEU A 76 -1.74 -15.68 -0.37
C LEU A 76 -2.29 -15.60 -1.81
N SER A 77 -3.43 -16.22 -2.08
CA SER A 77 -4.10 -16.17 -3.39
C SER A 77 -4.44 -14.74 -3.82
N ASP A 78 -4.89 -13.91 -2.89
CA ASP A 78 -5.21 -12.50 -3.13
C ASP A 78 -3.94 -11.65 -3.30
N VAL A 79 -2.88 -11.94 -2.53
CA VAL A 79 -1.57 -11.31 -2.71
C VAL A 79 -0.95 -11.65 -4.07
N ILE A 80 -1.15 -12.88 -4.56
CA ILE A 80 -0.76 -13.28 -5.92
C ILE A 80 -1.51 -12.46 -6.97
N LYS A 81 -2.83 -12.29 -6.84
CA LYS A 81 -3.62 -11.43 -7.76
C LYS A 81 -3.09 -10.00 -7.77
N LEU A 82 -2.89 -9.39 -6.60
CA LEU A 82 -2.32 -8.04 -6.46
C LEU A 82 -0.96 -7.92 -7.16
N SER A 83 -0.07 -8.88 -6.89
CA SER A 83 1.26 -8.95 -7.49
C SER A 83 1.20 -9.05 -9.02
N ASN A 84 0.28 -9.87 -9.56
CA ASN A 84 0.09 -10.01 -11.00
C ASN A 84 -0.45 -8.73 -11.65
N VAL A 85 -1.38 -8.02 -11.01
CA VAL A 85 -1.86 -6.72 -11.53
C VAL A 85 -0.72 -5.71 -11.60
N LEU A 86 0.15 -5.62 -10.59
CA LEU A 86 1.31 -4.72 -10.62
C LEU A 86 2.29 -5.08 -11.76
N ARG A 87 2.52 -6.37 -11.99
CA ARG A 87 3.38 -6.87 -13.08
C ARG A 87 2.81 -6.59 -14.45
N ILE A 88 1.52 -6.86 -14.68
CA ILE A 88 0.89 -6.79 -16.00
C ILE A 88 0.53 -5.34 -16.36
N LYS A 89 -0.07 -4.59 -15.42
CA LYS A 89 -0.55 -3.23 -15.69
C LYS A 89 0.57 -2.20 -15.73
N TYR A 90 1.55 -2.35 -14.84
CA TYR A 90 2.57 -1.32 -14.59
C TYR A 90 4.00 -1.78 -14.87
N TYR A 91 4.19 -3.01 -15.34
CA TYR A 91 5.50 -3.58 -15.62
C TYR A 91 6.45 -3.51 -14.40
N LEU A 92 5.87 -3.63 -13.20
CA LEU A 92 6.61 -3.65 -11.94
C LEU A 92 6.93 -5.10 -11.57
N ASN A 93 8.20 -5.45 -11.52
CA ASN A 93 8.62 -6.78 -11.10
C ASN A 93 8.48 -6.91 -9.57
N THR A 94 7.80 -7.96 -9.13
CA THR A 94 7.39 -8.14 -7.73
C THR A 94 7.61 -9.57 -7.21
N THR A 95 8.25 -9.75 -6.07
CA THR A 95 8.31 -11.07 -5.40
C THR A 95 7.35 -11.11 -4.22
N ILE A 96 6.89 -12.31 -3.85
CA ILE A 96 6.08 -12.50 -2.63
C ILE A 96 6.99 -13.04 -1.53
N THR A 97 6.95 -12.40 -0.37
CA THR A 97 7.76 -12.75 0.81
C THR A 97 6.86 -12.99 2.01
N GLY A 98 7.39 -13.57 3.10
CA GLY A 98 6.63 -13.72 4.36
C GLY A 98 5.62 -14.87 4.38
N CYS A 99 5.60 -15.73 3.35
CA CYS A 99 4.69 -16.88 3.26
C CYS A 99 4.85 -17.85 4.45
N ILE A 100 6.08 -18.06 4.93
CA ILE A 100 6.39 -18.97 6.06
C ILE A 100 5.65 -18.55 7.33
N ASN A 101 5.48 -17.23 7.54
CA ASN A 101 4.86 -16.69 8.75
C ASN A 101 3.36 -16.39 8.56
N ASN A 102 2.76 -16.92 7.48
CA ASN A 102 1.39 -16.62 7.06
C ASN A 102 1.09 -15.11 6.97
N ARG A 103 2.09 -14.35 6.51
CA ARG A 103 2.07 -12.88 6.39
C ARG A 103 2.61 -12.49 5.02
N PRO A 104 1.89 -12.84 3.93
CA PRO A 104 2.37 -12.60 2.59
C PRO A 104 2.48 -11.09 2.32
N ARG A 105 3.63 -10.67 1.78
CA ARG A 105 3.93 -9.28 1.41
C ARG A 105 4.48 -9.21 0.01
N ILE A 106 4.15 -8.14 -0.70
CA ILE A 106 4.66 -7.89 -2.05
C ILE A 106 5.93 -7.05 -1.95
N TYR A 107 7.04 -7.54 -2.48
CA TYR A 107 8.28 -6.80 -2.60
C TYR A 107 8.50 -6.37 -4.06
N ILE A 108 8.44 -5.07 -4.31
CA ILE A 108 8.81 -4.46 -5.59
C ILE A 108 10.34 -4.35 -5.63
N VAL A 109 10.93 -5.01 -6.62
CA VAL A 109 12.38 -5.13 -6.72
C VAL A 109 13.04 -3.80 -7.13
N PRO A 110 14.34 -3.59 -6.82
CA PRO A 110 15.04 -2.33 -7.08
C PRO A 110 14.97 -1.87 -8.54
N GLU A 111 15.01 -2.81 -9.48
CA GLU A 111 15.00 -2.54 -10.92
C GLU A 111 13.69 -1.88 -11.38
N SER A 112 12.60 -2.09 -10.64
CA SER A 112 11.29 -1.50 -10.92
C SER A 112 11.06 -0.16 -10.20
N MET A 113 11.94 0.24 -9.28
CA MET A 113 11.77 1.48 -8.53
C MET A 113 11.74 2.74 -9.41
N PRO A 114 12.58 2.89 -10.47
CA PRO A 114 12.49 4.06 -11.35
C PRO A 114 11.11 4.20 -12.03
N ASN A 115 10.56 3.08 -12.52
CA ASN A 115 9.23 3.04 -13.14
C ASN A 115 8.14 3.34 -12.11
N LEU A 116 8.23 2.75 -10.91
CA LEU A 116 7.31 3.03 -9.83
C LEU A 116 7.31 4.51 -9.45
N ILE A 117 8.49 5.11 -9.27
CA ILE A 117 8.64 6.53 -8.92
C ILE A 117 8.03 7.40 -10.02
N LYS A 118 8.37 7.15 -11.29
CA LYS A 118 7.79 7.88 -12.42
C LYS A 118 6.26 7.81 -12.43
N LEU A 119 5.70 6.66 -12.08
CA LEU A 119 4.26 6.41 -12.05
C LEU A 119 3.54 7.14 -10.92
N VAL A 120 4.09 7.15 -9.70
CA VAL A 120 3.36 7.58 -8.50
C VAL A 120 3.84 8.89 -7.88
N LYS A 121 5.04 9.40 -8.21
CA LYS A 121 5.68 10.51 -7.49
C LYS A 121 4.80 11.76 -7.41
N THR A 122 4.10 12.11 -8.48
CA THR A 122 3.21 13.29 -8.53
C THR A 122 2.01 13.20 -7.59
N TYR A 123 1.64 12.00 -7.15
CA TYR A 123 0.50 11.74 -6.24
C TYR A 123 0.93 11.41 -4.80
N VAL A 124 2.24 11.39 -4.54
CA VAL A 124 2.84 11.14 -3.23
C VAL A 124 3.41 12.45 -2.68
N LEU A 125 2.86 12.89 -1.54
CA LEU A 125 3.34 14.05 -0.81
C LEU A 125 4.82 13.89 -0.44
N GLU A 126 5.55 15.01 -0.41
CA GLU A 126 6.99 15.02 -0.10
C GLU A 126 7.31 14.38 1.25
N SER A 127 6.43 14.54 2.25
CA SER A 127 6.57 13.91 3.57
C SER A 127 6.56 12.36 3.53
N PHE A 128 6.12 11.76 2.42
CA PHE A 128 6.15 10.30 2.20
C PHE A 128 7.27 9.84 1.24
N TRP A 129 8.06 10.75 0.67
CA TRP A 129 9.13 10.43 -0.28
C TRP A 129 10.21 9.51 0.30
N TYR A 130 10.38 9.50 1.62
CA TYR A 130 11.27 8.55 2.31
C TYR A 130 10.91 7.08 2.02
N LYS A 131 9.61 6.77 1.79
CA LYS A 131 9.16 5.42 1.41
C LYS A 131 9.62 5.05 0.00
N LEU A 132 9.68 6.03 -0.91
CA LEU A 132 10.14 5.89 -2.29
C LEU A 132 11.67 5.99 -2.45
N GLN A 133 12.41 6.11 -1.33
CA GLN A 133 13.86 6.28 -1.33
C GLN A 133 14.35 7.57 -2.02
N LEU A 134 13.48 8.56 -2.15
CA LEU A 134 13.84 9.87 -2.66
C LEU A 134 14.44 10.71 -1.53
N LYS A 135 15.48 11.49 -1.85
CA LYS A 135 16.02 12.48 -0.93
C LYS A 135 15.04 13.66 -0.88
N VAL A 136 14.70 14.10 0.32
CA VAL A 136 14.06 15.40 0.54
C VAL A 136 15.19 16.39 0.71
N TYR A 137 15.34 17.33 -0.22
CA TYR A 137 16.23 18.46 -0.04
C TYR A 137 15.47 19.50 0.77
N ILE A 138 15.85 19.68 2.03
CA ILE A 138 15.36 20.79 2.83
C ILE A 138 16.16 22.01 2.36
N TYR A 139 15.49 22.94 1.67
CA TYR A 139 16.01 24.29 1.52
C TYR A 139 15.86 24.97 2.89
N ILE A 140 16.97 25.07 3.61
CA ILE A 140 17.11 25.90 4.82
C ILE A 140 17.60 27.27 4.37
#